data_AF-A0A1F3DHZ8-F1
#
_entry.id   AF-A0A1F3DHZ8-F1
#
_cell.length_a   1.000
_cell.length_b   1.000
_cell.length_c   1.000
_cell.angle_alpha   90.00
_cell.angle_beta   90.00
_cell.angle_gamma   90.00
#
_symmetry.space_group_name_H-M   'P 1'
#
loop_
_entity.id
_entity.type
_entity.pdbx_description
1 polymer ?
#
loop_
_entity_poly.entity_id
_entity_poly.type
_entity_poly.pdbx_seq_one_letter_code
_entity_poly.pdbx_strand_id
1 'polypeptide(L)'
;MIKTISKSHFPGYLISTLLFFLCVASLDSFAQTEKNDTVRKVINAMLSMQRRAWEQGVASQALLELGEKDLVILMAKDVVVNQKKDGRLGLNEGDRPVTDPASNGEPVLFAAKATGDKSLESAATGMLDFLLYKSPKTPDGIIYHNYIENMIWVDAFYMAPPFLAVCGKYDEAVKQINGYRKILLNPEKKLYYHMWDQDRQIYLRKLFWGVGNGWAAAGMTRVIRTLPGSISCLS
;
A
#
# COMPACT_ATOMS: atom_id res chain seq x y z
N MET A 1 -57.65 21.98 -56.91
CA MET A 1 -56.49 21.32 -57.53
C MET A 1 -55.56 20.88 -56.41
N ILE A 2 -55.53 19.58 -56.11
CA ILE A 2 -54.83 18.97 -54.97
C ILE A 2 -53.33 18.92 -55.29
N LYS A 3 -52.46 19.46 -54.41
CA LYS A 3 -51.02 19.19 -54.42
C LYS A 3 -50.56 18.72 -53.04
N THR A 4 -50.27 17.42 -53.05
CA THR A 4 -49.51 16.53 -52.18
C THR A 4 -48.51 17.17 -51.19
N ILE A 5 -48.63 16.76 -49.93
CA ILE A 5 -47.62 16.90 -48.87
C ILE A 5 -46.45 15.96 -49.19
N SER A 6 -45.26 16.53 -49.39
CA SER A 6 -44.01 15.78 -49.54
C SER A 6 -43.48 15.37 -48.16
N LYS A 7 -43.28 14.07 -47.96
CA LYS A 7 -42.65 13.50 -46.76
C LYS A 7 -41.21 14.00 -46.64
N SER A 8 -40.93 14.79 -45.61
CA SER A 8 -39.57 15.15 -45.20
C SER A 8 -38.80 13.89 -44.77
N HIS A 9 -37.81 13.51 -45.57
CA HIS A 9 -36.84 12.46 -45.27
C HIS A 9 -35.91 12.98 -44.15
N PHE A 10 -36.10 12.50 -42.92
CA PHE A 10 -35.07 12.64 -41.88
C PHE A 10 -33.89 11.71 -42.24
N PRO A 11 -32.64 12.19 -42.26
CA PRO A 11 -31.50 11.33 -42.59
C PRO A 11 -31.28 10.34 -41.44
N GLY A 12 -31.56 9.06 -41.68
CA GLY A 12 -31.41 7.95 -40.72
C GLY A 12 -29.99 7.73 -40.16
N TYR A 13 -29.00 8.47 -40.68
CA TYR A 13 -27.62 8.45 -40.18
C TYR A 13 -27.48 9.07 -38.78
N LEU A 14 -28.24 10.13 -38.45
CA LEU A 14 -28.10 10.81 -37.15
C LEU A 14 -28.64 9.96 -35.97
N ILE A 15 -29.67 9.16 -36.21
CA ILE A 15 -30.28 8.25 -35.21
C ILE A 15 -29.37 7.05 -34.96
N SER A 16 -28.74 6.51 -36.01
CA SER A 16 -27.81 5.37 -35.90
C SER A 16 -26.56 5.72 -35.08
N THR A 17 -25.99 6.92 -35.27
CA THR A 17 -24.82 7.35 -34.48
C THR A 17 -25.18 7.60 -33.02
N LEU A 18 -26.35 8.21 -32.73
CA LEU A 18 -26.81 8.46 -31.36
C LEU A 18 -27.12 7.16 -30.59
N LEU A 19 -27.74 6.16 -31.24
CA LEU A 19 -27.97 4.84 -30.65
C LEU A 19 -26.66 4.10 -30.38
N PHE A 20 -25.66 4.23 -31.26
CA PHE A 20 -24.34 3.63 -31.04
C PHE A 20 -23.65 4.24 -29.82
N PHE A 21 -23.66 5.58 -29.67
CA PHE A 21 -23.11 6.24 -28.49
C PHE A 21 -23.84 5.91 -27.20
N LEU A 22 -25.18 5.82 -27.23
CA LEU A 22 -25.98 5.38 -26.07
C LEU A 22 -25.69 3.92 -25.70
N CYS A 23 -25.50 3.04 -26.68
CA CYS A 23 -25.14 1.64 -26.45
C CYS A 23 -23.74 1.50 -25.84
N VAL A 24 -22.74 2.22 -26.37
CA VAL A 24 -21.38 2.24 -25.82
C VAL A 24 -21.34 2.82 -24.41
N ALA A 25 -22.01 3.95 -24.16
CA ALA A 25 -22.12 4.52 -22.81
C ALA A 25 -22.83 3.58 -21.82
N SER A 26 -23.85 2.85 -22.29
CA SER A 26 -24.51 1.83 -21.50
C SER A 26 -23.56 0.68 -21.17
N LEU A 27 -22.82 0.16 -22.15
CA LEU A 27 -21.82 -0.91 -21.95
C LEU A 27 -20.71 -0.48 -20.99
N ASP A 28 -20.22 0.75 -21.09
CA ASP A 28 -19.24 1.32 -20.15
C ASP A 28 -19.83 1.42 -18.73
N SER A 29 -21.08 1.87 -18.60
CA SER A 29 -21.75 1.93 -17.29
C SER A 29 -21.98 0.55 -16.68
N PHE A 30 -22.34 -0.46 -17.49
CA PHE A 30 -22.50 -1.85 -17.05
C PHE A 30 -21.16 -2.43 -16.63
N ALA A 31 -20.09 -2.24 -17.41
CA ALA A 31 -18.74 -2.69 -17.09
C ALA A 31 -18.20 -2.01 -15.81
N GLN A 32 -18.48 -0.72 -15.60
CA GLN A 32 -18.15 -0.03 -14.35
C GLN A 32 -18.95 -0.56 -13.17
N THR A 33 -20.24 -0.88 -13.36
CA THR A 33 -21.09 -1.44 -12.31
C THR A 33 -20.61 -2.83 -11.88
N GLU A 34 -20.29 -3.72 -12.83
CA GLU A 34 -19.72 -5.05 -12.57
C GLU A 34 -18.35 -4.99 -11.91
N LYS A 35 -17.49 -4.07 -12.36
CA LYS A 35 -16.19 -3.82 -11.74
C LYS A 35 -16.35 -3.35 -10.29
N ASN A 36 -17.31 -2.48 -10.03
CA ASN A 36 -17.60 -1.98 -8.68
C ASN A 36 -18.15 -3.08 -7.76
N ASP A 37 -19.02 -3.96 -8.27
CA ASP A 37 -19.52 -5.11 -7.51
C ASP A 37 -18.39 -6.12 -7.17
N THR A 38 -17.50 -6.38 -8.12
CA THR A 38 -16.34 -7.25 -7.89
C THR A 38 -15.41 -6.67 -6.83
N VAL A 39 -15.08 -5.37 -6.92
CA VAL A 39 -14.24 -4.68 -5.92
C VAL A 39 -14.87 -4.78 -4.53
N ARG A 40 -16.18 -4.53 -4.40
CA ARG A 40 -16.91 -4.66 -3.14
C ARG A 40 -16.85 -6.08 -2.55
N LYS A 41 -17.03 -7.12 -3.39
CA LYS A 41 -16.90 -8.53 -2.95
C LYS A 41 -15.49 -8.83 -2.44
N VAL A 42 -14.46 -8.32 -3.11
CA VAL A 42 -13.06 -8.46 -2.68
C VAL A 42 -12.80 -7.75 -1.36
N ILE A 43 -13.31 -6.51 -1.19
CA ILE A 43 -13.20 -5.78 0.08
C ILE A 43 -13.83 -6.58 1.22
N ASN A 44 -15.06 -7.09 1.04
CA ASN A 44 -15.74 -7.87 2.07
C ASN A 44 -14.98 -9.14 2.44
N ALA A 45 -14.47 -9.88 1.46
CA ALA A 45 -13.66 -11.07 1.69
C ALA A 45 -12.37 -10.72 2.44
N MET A 46 -11.65 -9.67 2.00
CA MET A 46 -10.42 -9.21 2.64
C MET A 46 -10.65 -8.83 4.11
N LEU A 47 -11.69 -8.06 4.40
CA LEU A 47 -12.03 -7.63 5.77
C LEU A 47 -12.31 -8.84 6.68
N SER A 48 -12.84 -9.94 6.13
CA SER A 48 -13.09 -11.17 6.88
C SER A 48 -11.83 -12.02 7.14
N MET A 49 -10.72 -11.77 6.44
CA MET A 49 -9.55 -12.66 6.40
C MET A 49 -8.27 -12.07 6.99
N GLN A 50 -8.09 -10.75 6.98
CA GLN A 50 -6.90 -10.12 7.59
C GLN A 50 -6.80 -10.47 9.07
N ARG A 51 -5.60 -10.82 9.56
CA ARG A 51 -5.31 -11.12 10.97
C ARG A 51 -3.96 -10.59 11.44
N ARG A 52 -3.00 -10.47 10.52
CA ARG A 52 -1.62 -10.05 10.83
C ARG A 52 -1.43 -8.56 10.56
N ALA A 53 -0.49 -7.95 11.28
CA ALA A 53 -0.16 -6.54 11.16
C ALA A 53 0.09 -6.11 9.69
N TRP A 54 0.86 -6.89 8.93
CA TRP A 54 1.13 -6.58 7.52
C TRP A 54 -0.11 -6.74 6.62
N GLU A 55 -0.98 -7.72 6.89
CA GLU A 55 -2.23 -7.91 6.15
C GLU A 55 -3.16 -6.72 6.36
N GLN A 56 -3.28 -6.27 7.62
CA GLN A 56 -4.04 -5.09 8.01
C GLN A 56 -3.50 -3.82 7.35
N GLY A 57 -2.17 -3.64 7.33
CA GLY A 57 -1.56 -2.45 6.77
C GLY A 57 -1.67 -2.40 5.25
N VAL A 58 -1.45 -3.52 4.57
CA VAL A 58 -1.66 -3.63 3.12
C VAL A 58 -3.13 -3.40 2.75
N ALA A 59 -4.05 -4.03 3.48
CA ALA A 59 -5.49 -3.84 3.29
C ALA A 59 -5.90 -2.37 3.47
N SER A 60 -5.47 -1.74 4.55
CA SER A 60 -5.79 -0.35 4.86
C SER A 60 -5.19 0.60 3.83
N GLN A 61 -3.98 0.33 3.33
CA GLN A 61 -3.39 1.11 2.25
C GLN A 61 -4.19 0.96 0.95
N ALA A 62 -4.61 -0.25 0.60
CA ALA A 62 -5.43 -0.47 -0.59
C ALA A 62 -6.77 0.28 -0.51
N LEU A 63 -7.43 0.23 0.66
CA LEU A 63 -8.65 1.00 0.92
C LEU A 63 -8.42 2.51 0.83
N LEU A 64 -7.29 3.00 1.35
CA LEU A 64 -6.92 4.40 1.27
C LEU A 64 -6.75 4.87 -0.18
N GLU A 65 -6.10 4.07 -1.02
CA GLU A 65 -5.91 4.35 -2.44
C GLU A 65 -7.21 4.23 -3.26
N LEU A 66 -8.16 3.39 -2.80
CA LEU A 66 -9.51 3.31 -3.36
C LEU A 66 -10.44 4.45 -2.91
N GLY A 67 -10.03 5.25 -1.92
CA GLY A 67 -10.85 6.32 -1.36
C GLY A 67 -11.89 5.87 -0.33
N GLU A 68 -11.80 4.64 0.17
CA GLU A 68 -12.68 4.04 1.19
C GLU A 68 -12.35 4.54 2.60
N LYS A 69 -12.41 5.87 2.80
CA LYS A 69 -11.87 6.57 3.97
C LYS A 69 -12.47 6.10 5.31
N ASP A 70 -13.76 5.79 5.34
CA ASP A 70 -14.42 5.32 6.56
C ASP A 70 -13.90 3.95 6.99
N LEU A 71 -13.68 3.04 6.03
CA LEU A 71 -13.06 1.74 6.30
C LEU A 71 -11.62 1.90 6.77
N VAL A 72 -10.86 2.84 6.19
CA VAL A 72 -9.49 3.15 6.66
C VAL A 72 -9.50 3.61 8.12
N ILE A 73 -10.44 4.48 8.50
CA ILE A 73 -10.56 4.95 9.90
C ILE A 73 -10.92 3.79 10.84
N LEU A 74 -11.83 2.89 10.42
CA LEU A 74 -12.19 1.71 11.22
C LEU A 74 -11.00 0.76 11.41
N MET A 75 -10.26 0.47 10.34
CA MET A 75 -9.06 -0.36 10.43
C MET A 75 -7.95 0.31 11.27
N ALA A 76 -7.77 1.62 11.14
CA ALA A 76 -6.83 2.37 11.97
C ALA A 76 -7.16 2.27 13.47
N LYS A 77 -8.44 2.30 13.83
CA LYS A 77 -8.87 2.09 15.23
C LYS A 77 -8.57 0.67 15.70
N ASP A 78 -8.85 -0.34 14.88
CA ASP A 78 -8.57 -1.75 15.20
C ASP A 78 -7.06 -2.00 15.46
N VAL A 79 -6.19 -1.49 14.59
CA VAL A 79 -4.74 -1.71 14.75
C VAL A 79 -4.15 -0.98 15.96
N VAL A 80 -4.76 0.14 16.38
CA VAL A 80 -4.36 0.88 17.58
C VAL A 80 -4.79 0.18 18.86
N VAL A 81 -5.95 -0.49 18.86
CA VAL A 81 -6.35 -1.36 20.00
C VAL A 81 -5.30 -2.46 20.23
N ASN A 82 -4.66 -2.93 19.17
CA ASN A 82 -3.62 -3.94 19.22
C ASN A 82 -2.19 -3.37 19.17
N GLN A 83 -2.00 -2.13 19.60
CA GLN A 83 -0.69 -1.51 19.67
C GLN A 83 0.15 -2.06 20.85
N LYS A 84 1.43 -2.31 20.62
CA LYS A 84 2.41 -2.64 21.67
C LYS A 84 2.90 -1.38 22.38
N LYS A 85 3.33 -1.54 23.64
CA LYS A 85 3.91 -0.46 24.45
C LYS A 85 5.16 0.19 23.83
N ASP A 86 5.86 -0.52 22.94
CA ASP A 86 7.04 0.01 22.25
C ASP A 86 6.68 0.92 21.05
N GLY A 87 5.43 0.89 20.59
CA GLY A 87 4.90 1.70 19.48
C GLY A 87 4.39 0.89 18.30
N ARG A 88 4.71 -0.41 18.19
CA ARG A 88 4.31 -1.25 17.04
C ARG A 88 2.79 -1.42 16.96
N LEU A 89 2.23 -1.20 15.77
CA LEU A 89 0.79 -1.25 15.45
C LEU A 89 0.31 -2.65 15.02
N GLY A 90 -0.93 -3.01 15.37
CA GLY A 90 -1.62 -4.20 14.84
C GLY A 90 -0.95 -5.54 15.18
N LEU A 91 -0.21 -5.61 16.29
CA LEU A 91 0.58 -6.79 16.65
C LEU A 91 -0.20 -7.68 17.63
N ASN A 92 -1.19 -8.38 17.10
CA ASN A 92 -2.14 -9.18 17.88
C ASN A 92 -1.55 -10.51 18.37
N GLU A 93 -0.41 -10.93 17.79
CA GLU A 93 0.24 -12.21 18.10
C GLU A 93 1.77 -12.12 18.03
N GLY A 94 2.42 -12.53 19.13
CA GLY A 94 3.87 -12.57 19.26
C GLY A 94 4.52 -11.17 19.28
N ASP A 95 5.85 -11.16 19.34
CA ASP A 95 6.65 -9.93 19.40
C ASP A 95 7.78 -9.92 18.37
N ARG A 96 7.77 -10.86 17.42
CA ARG A 96 8.87 -11.03 16.45
C ARG A 96 8.87 -9.98 15.34
N PRO A 97 7.74 -9.63 14.71
CA PRO A 97 7.75 -8.71 13.57
C PRO A 97 8.23 -7.30 13.96
N VAL A 98 9.13 -6.74 13.16
CA VAL A 98 9.69 -5.40 13.35
C VAL A 98 9.13 -4.43 12.30
N THR A 99 9.24 -4.77 11.00
CA THR A 99 8.78 -3.87 9.93
C THR A 99 7.31 -4.03 9.61
N ASP A 100 6.71 -5.22 9.73
CA ASP A 100 5.30 -5.47 9.39
C ASP A 100 4.32 -4.49 10.03
N PRO A 101 4.43 -4.15 11.33
CA PRO A 101 3.60 -3.14 11.98
C PRO A 101 3.61 -1.77 11.31
N ALA A 102 4.74 -1.38 10.70
CA ALA A 102 4.92 -0.07 10.08
C ALA A 102 4.02 0.14 8.86
N SER A 103 3.57 -0.95 8.21
CA SER A 103 2.65 -0.87 7.07
C SER A 103 1.30 -0.23 7.43
N ASN A 104 0.93 -0.26 8.72
CA ASN A 104 -0.27 0.43 9.24
C ASN A 104 -0.05 1.93 9.48
N GLY A 105 1.20 2.41 9.48
CA GLY A 105 1.52 3.76 9.92
C GLY A 105 0.89 4.86 9.04
N GLU A 106 0.93 4.72 7.71
CA GLU A 106 0.32 5.68 6.79
C GLU A 106 -1.21 5.73 6.93
N PRO A 107 -1.95 4.60 6.93
CA PRO A 107 -3.37 4.57 7.24
C PRO A 107 -3.74 5.20 8.59
N VAL A 108 -2.99 4.92 9.66
CA VAL A 108 -3.24 5.50 10.99
C VAL A 108 -2.97 7.01 10.98
N LEU A 109 -1.89 7.46 10.33
CA LEU A 109 -1.59 8.88 10.17
C LEU A 109 -2.67 9.61 9.36
N PHE A 110 -3.20 8.98 8.31
CA PHE A 110 -4.34 9.51 7.57
C PHE A 110 -5.57 9.64 8.48
N ALA A 111 -5.93 8.58 9.20
CA ALA A 111 -7.09 8.58 10.09
C ALA A 111 -6.97 9.64 11.20
N ALA A 112 -5.78 9.83 11.76
CA ALA A 112 -5.49 10.88 12.73
C ALA A 112 -5.79 12.28 12.17
N LYS A 113 -5.32 12.57 10.94
CA LYS A 113 -5.58 13.84 10.25
C LYS A 113 -7.05 14.03 9.91
N ALA A 114 -7.72 12.97 9.45
CA ALA A 114 -9.12 13.01 9.03
C ALA A 114 -10.09 13.23 10.21
N THR A 115 -9.74 12.72 11.39
CA THR A 115 -10.63 12.74 12.57
C THR A 115 -10.24 13.76 13.63
N GLY A 116 -8.97 14.19 13.67
CA GLY A 116 -8.43 14.98 14.77
C GLY A 116 -8.20 14.17 16.07
N ASP A 117 -8.31 12.84 16.02
CA ASP A 117 -8.17 11.96 17.18
C ASP A 117 -6.71 11.89 17.67
N LYS A 118 -6.49 12.38 18.90
CA LYS A 118 -5.16 12.41 19.53
C LYS A 118 -4.59 11.03 19.86
N SER A 119 -5.44 10.02 20.02
CA SER A 119 -4.98 8.64 20.22
C SER A 119 -4.34 8.07 18.96
N LEU A 120 -4.96 8.32 17.79
CA LEU A 120 -4.42 7.92 16.48
C LEU A 120 -3.11 8.67 16.16
N GLU A 121 -3.06 9.98 16.47
CA GLU A 121 -1.84 10.79 16.31
C GLU A 121 -0.69 10.25 17.17
N SER A 122 -0.98 9.92 18.43
CA SER A 122 -0.01 9.33 19.36
C SER A 122 0.46 7.95 18.89
N ALA A 123 -0.45 7.14 18.32
CA ALA A 123 -0.13 5.82 17.83
C ALA A 123 0.79 5.88 16.59
N ALA A 124 0.50 6.75 15.63
CA ALA A 124 1.38 6.99 14.47
C ALA A 124 2.76 7.48 14.91
N THR A 125 2.82 8.40 15.88
CA THR A 125 4.08 8.91 16.45
C THR A 125 4.87 7.79 17.12
N GLY A 126 4.20 6.94 17.92
CA GLY A 126 4.83 5.80 18.58
C GLY A 126 5.43 4.79 17.58
N MET A 127 4.74 4.51 16.48
CA MET A 127 5.27 3.65 15.42
C MET A 127 6.49 4.28 14.73
N LEU A 128 6.46 5.60 14.49
CA LEU A 128 7.60 6.32 13.92
C LEU A 128 8.82 6.28 14.85
N ASP A 129 8.61 6.57 16.14
CA ASP A 129 9.66 6.54 17.16
C ASP A 129 10.25 5.14 17.32
N PHE A 130 9.41 4.11 17.22
CA PHE A 130 9.88 2.73 17.18
C PHE A 130 10.85 2.49 16.04
N LEU A 131 10.51 2.87 14.80
CA LEU A 131 11.38 2.68 13.64
C LEU A 131 12.70 3.43 13.80
N LEU A 132 12.65 4.70 14.20
CA LEU A 132 13.83 5.55 14.30
C LEU A 132 14.76 5.10 15.42
N TYR A 133 14.22 4.82 16.61
CA TYR A 133 15.03 4.77 17.83
C TYR A 133 15.04 3.41 18.53
N LYS A 134 14.04 2.54 18.32
CA LYS A 134 13.89 1.29 19.10
C LYS A 134 14.06 0.01 18.29
N SER A 135 13.82 0.07 16.98
CA SER A 135 13.90 -1.10 16.10
C SER A 135 15.34 -1.62 16.02
N PRO A 136 15.54 -2.94 16.05
CA PRO A 136 16.85 -3.55 15.88
C PRO A 136 17.33 -3.35 14.44
N LYS A 137 18.63 -3.08 14.29
CA LYS A 137 19.24 -2.69 13.02
C LYS A 137 20.59 -3.38 12.83
N THR A 138 21.02 -3.50 11.57
CA THR A 138 22.42 -3.79 11.24
C THR A 138 23.35 -2.72 11.79
N PRO A 139 24.68 -2.96 11.84
CA PRO A 139 25.66 -1.92 12.16
C PRO A 139 25.58 -0.69 11.24
N ASP A 140 25.20 -0.87 9.98
CA ASP A 140 24.97 0.20 9.00
C ASP A 140 23.61 0.92 9.21
N GLY A 141 22.84 0.53 10.21
CA GLY A 141 21.56 1.12 10.57
C GLY A 141 20.38 0.68 9.70
N ILE A 142 20.44 -0.50 9.08
CA ILE A 142 19.35 -1.06 8.27
C ILE A 142 18.43 -1.90 9.14
N ILE A 143 17.13 -1.60 9.12
CA ILE A 143 16.14 -2.21 10.02
C ILE A 143 15.93 -3.68 9.66
N TYR A 144 16.06 -4.56 10.65
CA TYR A 144 15.70 -5.97 10.49
C TYR A 144 14.20 -6.14 10.34
N HIS A 145 13.78 -7.15 9.59
CA HIS A 145 12.38 -7.52 9.43
C HIS A 145 11.82 -8.17 10.71
N ASN A 146 12.66 -8.85 11.50
CA ASN A 146 12.27 -9.51 12.76
C ASN A 146 13.31 -9.33 13.89
N TYR A 147 12.89 -9.55 15.14
CA TYR A 147 13.71 -9.35 16.35
C TYR A 147 14.74 -10.46 16.63
N ILE A 148 14.40 -11.72 16.37
CA ILE A 148 15.12 -12.87 16.93
C ILE A 148 16.25 -13.36 16.03
N GLU A 149 16.13 -13.13 14.73
CA GLU A 149 16.99 -13.79 13.73
C GLU A 149 17.84 -12.77 12.96
N ASN A 150 17.80 -11.49 13.34
CA ASN A 150 18.49 -10.39 12.64
C ASN A 150 18.28 -10.46 11.12
N MET A 151 17.06 -10.84 10.71
CA MET A 151 16.79 -11.15 9.31
C MET A 151 16.41 -9.90 8.54
N ILE A 152 16.84 -9.83 7.29
CA ILE A 152 16.35 -8.84 6.33
C ILE A 152 15.56 -9.58 5.26
N TRP A 153 14.28 -9.23 5.15
CA TRP A 153 13.38 -9.80 4.16
C TRP A 153 13.04 -8.74 3.12
N VAL A 154 12.84 -9.16 1.87
CA VAL A 154 12.48 -8.25 0.77
C VAL A 154 11.14 -7.53 1.03
N ASP A 155 10.26 -8.11 1.83
CA ASP A 155 8.99 -7.54 2.28
C ASP A 155 9.20 -6.17 2.97
N ALA A 156 10.32 -5.99 3.67
CA ALA A 156 10.65 -4.77 4.40
C ALA A 156 10.67 -3.51 3.52
N PHE A 157 10.91 -3.63 2.21
CA PHE A 157 10.83 -2.52 1.26
C PHE A 157 9.45 -1.84 1.27
N TYR A 158 8.38 -2.62 1.40
CA TYR A 158 7.01 -2.10 1.42
C TYR A 158 6.57 -1.69 2.82
N MET A 159 7.01 -2.41 3.85
CA MET A 159 6.42 -2.27 5.18
C MET A 159 6.85 -0.97 5.88
N ALA A 160 8.14 -0.61 5.87
CA ALA A 160 8.65 0.51 6.67
C ALA A 160 9.00 1.78 5.88
N PRO A 161 9.77 1.74 4.77
CA PRO A 161 10.20 2.94 4.05
C PRO A 161 9.08 3.87 3.59
N PRO A 162 7.93 3.38 3.06
CA PRO A 162 6.83 4.26 2.69
C PRO A 162 6.30 5.09 3.87
N PHE A 163 6.14 4.46 5.04
CA PHE A 163 5.68 5.15 6.23
C PHE A 163 6.68 6.23 6.70
N LEU A 164 7.98 5.92 6.69
CA LEU A 164 9.04 6.89 6.98
C LEU A 164 8.96 8.11 6.03
N ALA A 165 8.74 7.86 4.74
CA ALA A 165 8.64 8.92 3.74
C ALA A 165 7.41 9.82 3.97
N VAL A 166 6.22 9.28 4.25
CA VAL A 166 5.02 10.10 4.50
C VAL A 166 5.10 10.89 5.82
N CYS A 167 5.93 10.45 6.76
CA CYS A 167 6.30 11.19 7.96
C CYS A 167 7.38 12.26 7.73
N GLY A 168 7.82 12.46 6.49
CA GLY A 168 8.86 13.44 6.13
C GLY A 168 10.29 12.99 6.47
N LYS A 169 10.51 11.71 6.82
CA LYS A 169 11.84 11.15 7.08
C LYS A 169 12.44 10.60 5.78
N TYR A 170 12.57 11.47 4.79
CA TYR A 170 12.97 11.11 3.42
C TYR A 170 14.34 10.42 3.37
N ASP A 171 15.35 11.01 4.02
CA ASP A 171 16.71 10.46 4.01
C ASP A 171 16.76 9.07 4.66
N GLU A 172 16.01 8.87 5.74
CA GLU A 172 15.92 7.57 6.41
C GLU A 172 15.19 6.56 5.52
N ALA A 173 14.09 6.94 4.87
CA ALA A 173 13.39 6.08 3.92
C ALA A 173 14.30 5.62 2.77
N VAL A 174 15.05 6.55 2.17
CA VAL A 174 16.01 6.27 1.09
C VAL A 174 17.17 5.41 1.58
N LYS A 175 17.69 5.67 2.78
CA LYS A 175 18.73 4.86 3.42
C LYS A 175 18.27 3.40 3.58
N GLN A 176 17.07 3.17 4.08
CA GLN A 176 16.53 1.81 4.23
C GLN A 176 16.42 1.10 2.87
N ILE A 177 15.84 1.75 1.86
CA ILE A 177 15.75 1.20 0.49
C ILE A 177 17.14 0.84 -0.05
N ASN A 178 18.12 1.73 0.04
CA ASN A 178 19.47 1.49 -0.46
C ASN A 178 20.17 0.35 0.29
N GLY A 179 19.98 0.27 1.61
CA GLY A 179 20.48 -0.82 2.44
C GLY A 179 19.91 -2.17 2.00
N TYR A 180 18.58 -2.27 1.87
CA TYR A 180 17.93 -3.49 1.41
C TYR A 180 18.39 -3.89 0.00
N ARG A 181 18.56 -2.91 -0.90
CA ARG A 181 19.09 -3.16 -2.25
C ARG A 181 20.51 -3.71 -2.22
N LYS A 182 21.41 -3.10 -1.43
CA LYS A 182 22.80 -3.55 -1.27
C LYS A 182 22.86 -5.01 -0.79
N ILE A 183 21.93 -5.40 0.09
CA ILE A 183 21.94 -6.71 0.75
C ILE A 183 21.23 -7.78 -0.08
N LEU A 184 20.09 -7.48 -0.72
CA LEU A 184 19.22 -8.50 -1.31
C LEU A 184 19.32 -8.61 -2.83
N LEU A 185 19.86 -7.62 -3.54
CA LEU A 185 19.85 -7.59 -4.99
C LEU A 185 20.86 -8.60 -5.57
N ASN A 186 20.38 -9.52 -6.39
CA ASN A 186 21.26 -10.27 -7.27
C ASN A 186 21.73 -9.37 -8.43
N PRO A 187 23.04 -9.14 -8.60
CA PRO A 187 23.56 -8.17 -9.58
C PRO A 187 23.38 -8.60 -11.04
N GLU A 188 23.27 -9.90 -11.31
CA GLU A 188 23.10 -10.43 -12.67
C GLU A 188 21.63 -10.42 -13.09
N LYS A 189 20.76 -11.00 -12.25
CA LYS A 189 19.33 -11.17 -12.55
C LYS A 189 18.51 -9.91 -12.32
N LYS A 190 19.05 -8.93 -11.57
CA LYS A 190 18.34 -7.70 -11.16
C LYS A 190 17.05 -7.98 -10.39
N LEU A 191 17.04 -9.08 -9.64
CA LEU A 191 15.95 -9.52 -8.76
C LEU A 191 16.46 -9.63 -7.33
N TYR A 192 15.54 -9.48 -6.36
CA TYR A 192 15.86 -9.57 -4.95
C TYR A 192 15.68 -11.00 -4.44
N TYR A 193 16.67 -11.47 -3.67
CA TYR A 193 16.53 -12.64 -2.82
C TYR A 193 15.51 -12.36 -1.71
N HIS A 194 14.82 -13.40 -1.26
CA HIS A 194 13.74 -13.23 -0.29
C HIS A 194 14.29 -12.92 1.11
N MET A 195 15.24 -13.69 1.62
CA MET A 195 15.65 -13.64 3.03
C MET A 195 17.17 -13.71 3.18
N TRP A 196 17.72 -12.74 3.92
CA TRP A 196 19.11 -12.65 4.35
C TRP A 196 19.21 -12.78 5.87
N ASP A 197 20.12 -13.64 6.32
CA ASP A 197 20.51 -13.82 7.72
C ASP A 197 21.78 -13.02 7.99
N GLN A 198 21.65 -11.96 8.78
CA GLN A 198 22.76 -11.06 9.08
C GLN A 198 23.82 -11.69 9.98
N ASP A 199 23.46 -12.62 10.86
CA ASP A 199 24.43 -13.21 11.77
C ASP A 199 25.29 -14.25 11.05
N ARG A 200 24.66 -15.03 10.16
CA ARG A 200 25.33 -16.09 9.39
C ARG A 200 25.92 -15.59 8.07
N GLN A 201 25.57 -14.39 7.63
CA GLN A 201 25.98 -13.82 6.34
C GLN A 201 25.59 -14.72 5.15
N ILE A 202 24.38 -15.27 5.18
CA ILE A 202 23.85 -16.15 4.12
C ILE A 202 22.43 -15.78 3.70
N TYR A 203 22.09 -16.10 2.46
CA TYR A 203 20.71 -16.10 2.00
C TYR A 203 20.03 -17.42 2.39
N LEU A 204 19.12 -17.38 3.38
CA LEU A 204 18.33 -18.57 3.78
C LEU A 204 17.37 -19.00 2.67
N ARG A 205 16.88 -18.05 1.87
CA ARG A 205 15.99 -18.33 0.74
C ARG A 205 16.42 -17.54 -0.49
N LYS A 206 17.16 -18.22 -1.37
CA LYS A 206 17.70 -17.70 -2.63
C LYS A 206 16.69 -17.61 -3.78
N LEU A 207 15.40 -17.84 -3.52
CA LEU A 207 14.36 -17.79 -4.55
C LEU A 207 13.99 -16.34 -4.88
N PHE A 208 13.86 -16.03 -6.16
CA PHE A 208 13.28 -14.78 -6.65
C PHE A 208 11.75 -14.88 -6.59
N TRP A 209 11.20 -14.77 -5.39
CA TRP A 209 9.77 -14.88 -5.17
C TRP A 209 9.03 -13.67 -5.76
N GLY A 210 8.00 -13.94 -6.57
CA GLY A 210 7.26 -12.90 -7.30
C GLY A 210 6.62 -11.86 -6.37
N VAL A 211 5.96 -12.30 -5.30
CA VAL A 211 5.35 -11.39 -4.31
C VAL A 211 6.43 -10.55 -3.62
N GLY A 212 7.54 -11.15 -3.21
CA GLY A 212 8.64 -10.44 -2.58
C GLY A 212 9.24 -9.34 -3.47
N ASN A 213 9.45 -9.62 -4.76
CA ASN A 213 9.88 -8.59 -5.71
C ASN A 213 8.77 -7.55 -5.98
N GLY A 214 7.51 -7.96 -5.90
CA GLY A 214 6.35 -7.05 -5.89
C GLY A 214 6.39 -6.07 -4.72
N TRP A 215 6.71 -6.53 -3.50
CA TRP A 215 6.92 -5.66 -2.34
C TRP A 215 8.04 -4.66 -2.56
N ALA A 216 9.18 -5.11 -3.11
CA ALA A 216 10.27 -4.21 -3.45
C ALA A 216 9.84 -3.12 -4.44
N ALA A 217 9.15 -3.51 -5.52
CA ALA A 217 8.68 -2.57 -6.54
C ALA A 217 7.63 -1.58 -6.00
N ALA A 218 6.63 -2.08 -5.26
CA ALA A 218 5.58 -1.25 -4.68
C ALA A 218 6.13 -0.30 -3.62
N GLY A 219 7.00 -0.79 -2.73
CA GLY A 219 7.64 0.00 -1.69
C GLY A 219 8.49 1.14 -2.27
N MET A 220 9.36 0.83 -3.24
CA MET A 220 10.17 1.85 -3.92
C MET A 220 9.30 2.89 -4.64
N THR A 221 8.26 2.46 -5.35
CA THR A 221 7.33 3.38 -6.05
C THR A 221 6.64 4.33 -5.07
N ARG A 222 6.15 3.81 -3.93
CA ARG A 222 5.51 4.62 -2.89
C ARG A 222 6.47 5.64 -2.29
N VAL A 223 7.72 5.24 -2.02
CA VAL A 223 8.76 6.18 -1.54
C VAL A 223 9.03 7.26 -2.59
N ILE A 224 9.28 6.88 -3.86
CA ILE A 224 9.57 7.83 -4.95
C ILE A 224 8.46 8.86 -5.09
N ARG A 225 7.18 8.44 -5.08
CA ARG A 225 6.01 9.33 -5.16
C ARG A 225 5.94 10.36 -4.01
N THR A 226 6.60 10.07 -2.89
CA THR A 226 6.52 10.87 -1.66
C THR A 226 7.72 11.83 -1.52
N LEU A 227 8.80 11.62 -2.27
CA LEU A 227 10.00 12.47 -2.20
C LEU A 227 9.73 13.88 -2.75
N PRO A 228 10.35 14.93 -2.16
CA PRO A 228 10.23 16.29 -2.68
C PRO A 228 10.81 16.38 -4.10
N GLY A 229 10.10 17.07 -5.01
CA GLY A 229 10.51 17.19 -6.42
C GLY A 229 10.19 15.97 -7.30
N SER A 230 9.55 14.93 -6.75
CA SER A 230 8.92 13.89 -7.57
C SER A 230 7.72 14.49 -8.34
N ILE A 231 7.55 14.09 -9.60
CA ILE A 231 6.58 14.69 -10.53
C ILE A 231 5.16 14.50 -9.98
N SER A 232 4.56 15.61 -9.55
CA SER A 232 3.13 15.76 -9.27
C SER A 232 2.35 15.62 -10.59
N CYS A 233 2.11 14.39 -11.04
CA CYS A 233 1.02 14.10 -11.96
C CYS A 233 -0.18 13.74 -11.08
N LEU A 234 -0.93 14.74 -10.63
CA LEU A 234 -2.28 14.72 -10.02
C LEU A 234 -2.46 16.05 -9.26
N SER A 235 -2.56 17.14 -10.03
CA SER A 235 -3.14 18.42 -9.61
C SER A 235 -4.24 18.78 -10.58
#